data_AF-A0A968MR07-F1
#
_entry.id   AF-A0A968MR07-F1
#
_cell.length_a   1.000
_cell.length_b   1.000
_cell.length_c   1.000
_cell.angle_alpha   90.00
_cell.angle_beta   90.00
_cell.angle_gamma   90.00
#
_symmetry.space_group_name_H-M   'P 1'
#
loop_
_entity.id
_entity.type
_entity.pdbx_description
1 polymer ?
#
loop_
_entity_poly.entity_id
_entity_poly.type
_entity_poly.pdbx_seq_one_letter_code
_entity_poly.pdbx_strand_id
1 'polypeptide(L)'
;MYVNIIGFFIGYFIDGSDVFLHWKNYLLYSSIIGMALWSGNEWFSVQVDKRYSWLENPIRKLVLRVVFSLLYSTVVMVIIYMSLWFFVHHNRDLTNFYQYNRLSFLIFYGCTVIVMLIFHSVAFFQSWQKAALNEERLKKKAFHFSSRL
;
A
#
# COMPACT_ATOMS: atom_id res chain seq x y z
N MET A 1 10.56 8.05 -6.38
CA MET A 1 11.38 8.99 -5.57
C MET A 1 11.10 8.86 -4.08
N TYR A 2 9.84 9.03 -3.62
CA TYR A 2 9.49 8.95 -2.19
C TYR A 2 9.82 7.61 -1.51
N VAL A 3 9.64 6.49 -2.21
CA VAL A 3 9.96 5.15 -1.69
C VAL A 3 11.44 5.03 -1.31
N ASN A 4 12.33 5.56 -2.14
CA ASN A 4 13.78 5.45 -1.90
C ASN A 4 14.21 6.32 -0.73
N ILE A 5 13.56 7.48 -0.53
CA ILE A 5 13.80 8.33 0.64
C ILE A 5 13.38 7.58 1.91
N ILE A 6 12.16 7.01 1.93
CA ILE A 6 11.65 6.25 3.07
C ILE A 6 12.55 5.04 3.34
N GLY A 7 12.92 4.29 2.31
CA GLY A 7 13.80 3.11 2.44
C GLY A 7 15.19 3.47 2.95
N PHE A 8 15.74 4.62 2.55
CA PHE A 8 17.02 5.12 3.04
C PHE A 8 16.95 5.52 4.52
N PHE A 9 15.89 6.19 4.95
CA PHE A 9 15.67 6.53 6.37
C PHE A 9 15.47 5.29 7.25
N ILE A 10 14.70 4.31 6.76
CA ILE A 10 14.53 3.03 7.45
C ILE A 10 15.87 2.31 7.58
N GLY A 11 16.64 2.24 6.48
CA GLY A 11 17.99 1.67 6.50
C GLY A 11 18.88 2.37 7.53
N TYR A 12 18.88 3.70 7.55
CA TYR A 12 19.69 4.49 8.48
C TYR A 12 19.32 4.24 9.94
N PHE A 13 18.04 4.03 10.23
CA PHE A 13 17.57 3.70 11.58
C PHE A 13 17.99 2.30 12.04
N ILE A 14 18.22 1.37 11.11
CA ILE A 14 18.53 -0.04 11.41
C ILE A 14 20.05 -0.26 11.44
N ASP A 15 20.76 0.16 10.39
CA ASP A 15 22.18 -0.11 10.17
C ASP A 15 23.08 1.12 10.42
N GLY A 16 22.51 2.27 10.80
CA GLY A 16 23.27 3.48 11.10
C GLY A 16 24.08 3.98 9.90
N SER A 17 25.39 4.21 10.12
CA SER A 17 26.30 4.73 9.09
C SER A 17 26.66 3.72 8.00
N ASP A 18 26.45 2.41 8.21
CA ASP A 18 26.81 1.37 7.23
C ASP A 18 25.96 1.46 5.94
N VAL A 19 24.82 2.15 6.01
CA VAL A 19 23.99 2.51 4.87
C VAL A 19 24.77 3.33 3.84
N PHE A 20 25.71 4.18 4.26
CA PHE A 20 26.53 4.95 3.32
C PHE A 20 27.52 4.08 2.56
N LEU A 21 27.98 2.97 3.16
CA LEU A 21 28.86 2.02 2.50
C LEU A 21 28.10 1.17 1.47
N HIS A 22 26.89 0.74 1.83
CA HIS A 22 26.05 -0.14 1.01
C HIS A 22 24.87 0.57 0.32
N TRP A 23 24.99 1.88 0.11
CA TRP A 23 23.89 2.75 -0.33
C TRP A 23 23.23 2.29 -1.65
N LYS A 24 24.02 1.72 -2.57
CA LYS A 24 23.49 1.16 -3.83
C LYS A 24 22.57 -0.03 -3.59
N ASN A 25 22.95 -0.93 -2.68
CA ASN A 25 22.16 -2.11 -2.34
C ASN A 25 20.85 -1.68 -1.66
N TYR A 26 20.92 -0.69 -0.77
CA TYR A 26 19.76 -0.08 -0.12
C TYR A 26 18.79 0.58 -1.10
N LEU A 27 19.30 1.32 -2.09
CA LEU A 27 18.48 1.94 -3.13
C LEU A 27 17.81 0.92 -4.05
N LEU A 28 18.55 -0.10 -4.50
CA LEU A 28 17.99 -1.16 -5.31
C LEU A 28 16.91 -1.93 -4.53
N TYR A 29 17.19 -2.24 -3.27
CA TYR A 29 16.28 -2.96 -2.41
C TYR A 29 14.97 -2.20 -2.16
N SER A 30 15.07 -0.93 -1.74
CA SER A 30 13.92 -0.06 -1.53
C SER A 30 13.12 0.15 -2.82
N SER A 31 13.79 0.26 -3.97
CA SER A 31 13.13 0.38 -5.27
C SER A 31 12.34 -0.89 -5.62
N ILE A 32 12.91 -2.08 -5.46
CA ILE A 32 12.25 -3.36 -5.76
C ILE A 32 11.01 -3.54 -4.89
N ILE A 33 11.15 -3.36 -3.57
CA ILE A 33 10.01 -3.48 -2.64
C ILE A 33 8.94 -2.46 -2.99
N GLY A 34 9.32 -1.20 -3.16
CA GLY A 34 8.38 -0.14 -3.46
C GLY A 34 7.64 -0.35 -4.75
N MET A 35 8.33 -0.77 -5.81
CA MET A 35 7.69 -1.07 -7.10
C MET A 35 6.75 -2.27 -6.96
N ALA A 36 7.15 -3.35 -6.30
CA ALA A 36 6.31 -4.53 -6.10
C ALA A 36 5.04 -4.23 -5.30
N LEU A 37 5.17 -3.44 -4.23
CA LEU A 37 4.03 -3.00 -3.43
C LEU A 37 3.14 -2.04 -4.21
N TRP A 38 3.71 -1.03 -4.86
CA TRP A 38 2.93 -0.02 -5.58
C TRP A 38 2.16 -0.62 -6.75
N SER A 39 2.86 -1.33 -7.64
CA SER A 39 2.26 -1.91 -8.85
C SER A 39 1.17 -2.91 -8.52
N GLY A 40 1.37 -3.75 -7.51
CA GLY A 40 0.34 -4.70 -7.11
C GLY A 40 -0.86 -4.05 -6.43
N ASN A 41 -0.64 -3.07 -5.55
CA ASN A 41 -1.75 -2.33 -4.94
C ASN A 41 -2.55 -1.53 -5.98
N GLU A 42 -1.89 -0.93 -6.96
CA GLU A 42 -2.54 -0.27 -8.09
C GLU A 42 -3.33 -1.25 -8.95
N TRP A 43 -2.75 -2.41 -9.28
CA TRP A 43 -3.45 -3.45 -10.04
C TRP A 43 -4.71 -3.92 -9.31
N PHE A 44 -4.63 -4.25 -8.02
CA PHE A 44 -5.79 -4.62 -7.22
C PHE A 44 -6.85 -3.51 -7.15
N SER A 45 -6.38 -2.27 -6.98
CA SER A 45 -7.24 -1.09 -6.96
C SER A 45 -8.06 -0.97 -8.25
N VAL A 46 -7.44 -1.18 -9.41
CA VAL A 46 -8.12 -1.18 -10.72
C VAL A 46 -9.08 -2.36 -10.86
N GLN A 47 -8.72 -3.56 -10.39
CA GLN A 47 -9.61 -4.73 -10.47
C GLN A 47 -10.86 -4.56 -9.60
N VAL A 48 -10.71 -3.99 -8.40
CA VAL A 48 -11.83 -3.67 -7.53
C VAL A 48 -12.71 -2.58 -8.15
N ASP A 49 -12.12 -1.58 -8.80
CA ASP A 49 -12.87 -0.53 -9.50
C ASP A 49 -13.68 -1.07 -10.68
N LYS A 50 -13.15 -2.05 -11.42
CA LYS A 50 -13.87 -2.72 -12.52
C LYS A 50 -15.03 -3.58 -12.03
N ARG A 51 -14.90 -4.21 -10.87
CA ARG A 51 -15.90 -5.16 -10.36
C ARG A 51 -16.98 -4.52 -9.48
N TYR A 52 -16.67 -3.42 -8.81
CA TYR A 52 -17.59 -2.74 -7.91
C TYR A 52 -17.68 -1.24 -8.23
N SER A 53 -18.88 -0.81 -8.64
CA SER A 53 -19.18 0.61 -8.78
C SER A 53 -19.21 1.28 -7.40
N TRP A 54 -18.59 2.45 -7.28
CA TRP A 54 -18.63 3.24 -6.05
C TRP A 54 -20.06 3.63 -5.66
N LEU A 55 -20.93 3.80 -6.65
CA LEU A 55 -22.32 4.23 -6.47
C LEU A 55 -23.21 3.14 -5.85
N GLU A 56 -22.86 1.87 -6.03
CA GLU A 56 -23.68 0.77 -5.52
C GLU A 56 -23.33 0.44 -4.06
N ASN A 57 -22.04 0.31 -3.73
CA ASN A 57 -21.60 -0.15 -2.41
C ASN A 57 -20.22 0.43 -2.00
N PRO A 58 -20.15 1.71 -1.61
CA PRO A 58 -18.88 2.38 -1.32
C PRO A 58 -18.12 1.78 -0.13
N ILE A 59 -18.84 1.37 0.93
CA ILE A 59 -18.23 0.76 2.13
C ILE A 59 -17.62 -0.60 1.79
N ARG A 60 -18.37 -1.48 1.10
CA ARG A 60 -17.89 -2.81 0.71
C ARG A 60 -16.65 -2.71 -0.18
N LYS A 61 -16.64 -1.76 -1.10
CA LYS A 61 -15.52 -1.46 -1.98
C LYS A 61 -14.28 -1.01 -1.21
N LEU A 62 -14.45 -0.13 -0.22
CA LEU A 62 -13.36 0.33 0.64
C LEU A 62 -12.78 -0.81 1.48
N VAL A 63 -13.63 -1.61 2.13
CA VAL A 63 -13.19 -2.75 2.94
C VAL A 63 -12.42 -3.75 2.09
N LEU A 64 -12.93 -4.08 0.89
CA LEU A 64 -12.22 -4.97 -0.04
C LEU A 64 -10.86 -4.41 -0.44
N ARG A 65 -10.78 -3.12 -0.79
CA ARG A 65 -9.49 -2.47 -1.10
C ARG A 65 -8.51 -2.59 0.06
N VAL A 66 -8.92 -2.24 1.28
CA VAL A 66 -8.05 -2.28 2.47
C VAL A 66 -7.60 -3.71 2.76
N VAL A 67 -8.52 -4.68 2.76
CA VAL A 67 -8.19 -6.09 3.05
C VAL A 67 -7.25 -6.68 2.01
N PHE A 68 -7.52 -6.48 0.72
CA PHE A 68 -6.63 -6.95 -0.35
C PHE A 68 -5.27 -6.26 -0.30
N SER A 69 -5.25 -4.95 -0.08
CA SER A 69 -4.03 -4.15 0.04
C SER A 69 -3.15 -4.64 1.19
N LEU A 70 -3.74 -4.94 2.35
CA LEU A 70 -3.04 -5.51 3.51
C LEU A 70 -2.51 -6.90 3.19
N LEU A 71 -3.37 -7.83 2.75
CA LEU A 71 -2.98 -9.21 2.47
C LEU A 71 -1.87 -9.30 1.42
N TYR A 72 -2.02 -8.56 0.31
CA TYR A 72 -1.03 -8.52 -0.76
C TYR A 72 0.31 -8.00 -0.24
N SER A 73 0.31 -6.91 0.52
CA SER A 73 1.54 -6.32 1.04
C SER A 73 2.22 -7.23 2.06
N THR A 74 1.46 -7.93 2.91
CA THR A 74 2.00 -8.95 3.80
C THR A 74 2.68 -10.08 3.01
N VAL A 75 2.03 -10.59 1.96
CA VAL A 75 2.58 -11.68 1.14
C VAL A 75 3.87 -11.24 0.43
N VAL A 76 3.87 -10.06 -0.19
CA VAL A 76 5.06 -9.51 -0.87
C VAL A 76 6.22 -9.33 0.10
N MET A 77 5.97 -8.79 1.30
CA MET A 77 6.98 -8.64 2.35
C MET A 77 7.60 -9.98 2.73
N VAL A 78 6.76 -10.97 3.04
CA VAL A 78 7.23 -12.30 3.45
C VAL A 78 8.09 -12.93 2.35
N ILE A 79 7.64 -12.86 1.10
CA ILE A 79 8.38 -13.43 -0.04
C ILE A 79 9.74 -12.74 -0.21
N ILE A 80 9.79 -11.41 -0.18
CA ILE A 80 11.05 -10.66 -0.41
C ILE A 80 12.05 -10.93 0.71
N TYR A 81 11.63 -10.84 1.97
CA TYR A 81 12.53 -11.09 3.10
C TYR A 81 12.98 -12.56 3.17
N MET A 82 12.09 -13.51 2.88
CA MET A 82 12.43 -14.94 2.84
C MET A 82 13.42 -15.24 1.70
N SER A 83 13.19 -14.68 0.51
CA SER A 83 14.09 -14.83 -0.63
C SER A 83 15.50 -14.31 -0.29
N LEU A 84 15.59 -13.15 0.35
CA LEU A 84 16.87 -12.60 0.80
C LEU A 84 17.59 -13.48 1.82
N TRP A 85 16.86 -14.02 2.79
CA TRP A 85 17.44 -14.95 3.75
C TRP A 85 18.04 -16.17 3.06
N PHE A 86 17.34 -16.76 2.09
CA PHE A 86 17.85 -17.88 1.31
C PHE A 86 19.08 -17.52 0.46
N PHE A 87 19.10 -16.35 -0.17
CA PHE A 87 20.24 -15.91 -0.99
C PHE A 87 21.49 -15.58 -0.17
N VAL A 88 21.33 -14.95 0.99
CA VAL A 88 22.47 -14.46 1.80
C VAL A 88 22.99 -15.54 2.76
N HIS A 89 22.12 -16.40 3.32
CA HIS A 89 22.47 -17.30 4.42
C HIS A 89 22.50 -18.79 4.05
N HIS A 90 22.58 -19.14 2.76
CA HIS A 90 22.84 -20.48 2.20
C HIS A 90 22.70 -21.62 3.23
N ASN A 91 21.46 -22.08 3.48
CA ASN A 91 21.08 -23.17 4.41
C ASN A 91 21.00 -22.92 5.93
N ARG A 92 20.79 -21.69 6.44
CA ARG A 92 20.40 -21.52 7.86
C ARG A 92 18.91 -21.71 8.13
N ASP A 93 18.62 -22.42 9.23
CA ASP A 93 17.28 -22.70 9.76
C ASP A 93 16.34 -21.49 9.75
N LEU A 94 15.13 -21.67 9.20
CA LEU A 94 14.03 -20.70 9.18
C LEU A 94 13.65 -20.19 10.57
N THR A 95 13.97 -20.96 11.61
CA THR A 95 13.71 -20.64 13.01
C THR A 95 14.46 -19.39 13.48
N ASN A 96 15.67 -19.15 12.95
CA ASN A 96 16.48 -17.98 13.31
C ASN A 96 16.11 -16.74 12.47
N PHE A 97 15.54 -16.91 11.28
CA PHE A 97 15.15 -15.80 10.41
C PHE A 97 14.17 -14.85 11.10
N TYR A 98 13.11 -15.39 11.71
CA TYR A 98 12.11 -14.57 12.38
C TYR A 98 12.71 -13.84 13.57
N GLN A 99 13.53 -14.49 14.39
CA GLN A 99 14.09 -13.87 15.60
C GLN A 99 15.01 -12.68 15.28
N TYR A 100 15.86 -12.79 14.25
CA TYR A 100 16.76 -11.71 13.84
C TYR A 100 16.04 -10.57 13.13
N ASN A 101 15.03 -10.87 12.30
CA ASN A 101 14.38 -9.86 11.46
C ASN A 101 13.07 -9.32 12.05
N ARG A 102 12.63 -9.81 13.23
CA ARG A 102 11.33 -9.45 13.83
C ARG A 102 11.15 -7.95 13.99
N LEU A 103 12.17 -7.25 14.51
CA LEU A 103 12.10 -5.81 14.75
C LEU A 103 11.95 -5.05 13.43
N SER A 104 12.81 -5.34 12.46
CA SER A 104 12.79 -4.72 11.14
C SER A 104 11.48 -4.98 10.40
N PHE A 105 10.96 -6.21 10.49
CA PHE A 105 9.67 -6.58 9.91
C PHE A 105 8.53 -5.81 10.55
N LEU A 106 8.53 -5.67 11.88
CA LEU A 106 7.48 -4.98 12.62
C LEU A 106 7.47 -3.47 12.35
N ILE A 107 8.65 -2.84 12.29
CA ILE A 107 8.79 -1.42 11.92
C ILE A 107 8.32 -1.19 10.49
N PHE A 108 8.83 -1.98 9.53
CA PHE A 108 8.49 -1.81 8.12
C PHE A 108 6.99 -2.03 7.87
N TYR A 109 6.43 -3.09 8.46
CA TYR A 109 5.01 -3.39 8.37
C TYR A 109 4.17 -2.28 9.00
N GLY A 110 4.55 -1.79 10.18
CA GLY A 110 3.91 -0.65 10.83
C GLY A 110 3.89 0.60 9.96
N CYS A 111 5.03 0.98 9.38
CA CYS A 111 5.13 2.10 8.45
C CYS A 111 4.21 1.90 7.22
N THR A 112 4.20 0.70 6.65
CA THR A 112 3.37 0.38 5.48
C THR A 112 1.89 0.52 5.78
N VAL A 113 1.43 0.00 6.92
CA VAL A 113 0.03 0.11 7.35
C VAL A 113 -0.37 1.57 7.56
N ILE A 114 0.47 2.38 8.21
CA ILE A 114 0.21 3.81 8.44
C ILE A 114 0.07 4.55 7.10
N VAL A 115 1.04 4.35 6.20
CA VAL A 115 1.01 4.96 4.86
C VAL A 115 -0.27 4.53 4.13
N MET A 116 -0.58 3.24 4.10
CA MET A 116 -1.78 2.71 3.45
C MET A 116 -3.07 3.32 3.99
N LEU A 117 -3.19 3.47 5.31
CA LEU A 117 -4.35 4.08 5.96
C LEU A 117 -4.53 5.53 5.54
N ILE A 118 -3.44 6.31 5.48
CA ILE A 118 -3.49 7.71 5.02
C ILE A 118 -3.98 7.76 3.56
N PHE A 119 -3.38 6.95 2.67
CA PHE A 119 -3.76 6.90 1.26
C PHE A 119 -5.23 6.48 1.05
N HIS A 120 -5.68 5.44 1.75
CA HIS A 120 -7.07 4.97 1.67
C HIS A 120 -8.05 6.00 2.23
N SER A 121 -7.68 6.69 3.31
CA SER A 121 -8.50 7.75 3.90
C SER A 121 -8.64 8.93 2.94
N VAL A 122 -7.55 9.40 2.33
CA VAL A 122 -7.59 10.47 1.33
C VAL A 122 -8.45 10.08 0.13
N ALA A 123 -8.25 8.87 -0.40
CA ALA A 123 -9.04 8.36 -1.53
C ALA A 123 -10.54 8.24 -1.19
N PHE A 124 -10.86 7.83 0.04
CA PHE A 124 -12.22 7.79 0.55
C PHE A 124 -12.87 9.18 0.57
N PHE A 125 -12.22 10.17 1.18
CA PHE A 125 -12.74 11.53 1.27
C PHE A 125 -12.98 12.16 -0.10
N GLN A 126 -12.04 11.97 -1.04
CA GLN A 126 -12.20 12.44 -2.42
C GLN A 126 -13.39 11.79 -3.13
N SER A 127 -13.57 10.48 -2.93
CA SER A 127 -14.68 9.73 -3.54
C SER A 127 -16.03 10.10 -2.93
N TRP A 128 -16.04 10.38 -1.62
CA TRP A 128 -17.22 10.85 -0.90
C TRP A 128 -17.67 12.24 -1.36
N GLN A 129 -16.75 13.20 -1.49
CA GLN A 129 -17.07 14.54 -2.01
C GLN A 129 -17.66 14.48 -3.44
N LYS A 130 -17.08 13.65 -4.32
CA LYS A 130 -17.59 13.46 -5.68
C LYS A 130 -19.00 12.88 -5.71
N ALA A 131 -19.29 11.92 -4.82
CA ALA A 131 -20.62 11.33 -4.71
C ALA A 131 -21.67 12.36 -4.26
N ALA A 132 -21.36 13.15 -3.23
CA ALA A 132 -22.25 14.21 -2.72
C ALA A 132 -22.60 15.25 -3.80
N LEU A 133 -21.59 15.72 -4.55
CA LEU A 133 -21.80 16.66 -5.67
C LEU A 133 -22.65 16.05 -6.81
N ASN A 134 -22.51 14.76 -7.07
CA ASN A 134 -23.30 14.10 -8.11
C ASN A 134 -24.78 13.97 -7.71
N GLU A 135 -25.05 13.71 -6.42
CA GLU A 135 -26.40 13.67 -5.89
C GLU A 135 -27.10 15.02 -5.99
N GLU A 136 -26.41 16.12 -5.66
CA GLU A 136 -26.94 17.48 -5.86
C GLU A 136 -27.25 17.79 -7.32
N ARG A 137 -26.36 17.38 -8.24
CA ARG A 137 -26.57 17.55 -9.68
C ARG A 137 -27.78 16.77 -10.18
N LEU A 138 -27.99 15.55 -9.69
CA LEU A 138 -29.15 14.73 -10.02
C LEU A 138 -30.45 15.37 -9.50
N LYS A 139 -30.46 15.86 -8.26
CA LYS A 139 -31.61 16.59 -7.68
C LYS A 139 -31.95 17.83 -8.50
N LYS A 140 -30.97 18.66 -8.86
CA LYS A 140 -31.17 19.86 -9.70
C LYS A 140 -31.74 19.51 -11.09
N LYS A 141 -31.25 18.43 -11.72
CA LYS A 141 -31.78 17.95 -13.00
C LYS A 141 -33.24 17.49 -12.88
N ALA A 142 -33.58 16.75 -11.81
CA ALA A 142 -34.95 16.30 -11.57
C ALA A 142 -35.91 17.49 -11.38
N PHE A 143 -35.54 18.47 -10.55
CA PHE A 143 -36.34 19.70 -10.34
C PHE A 143 -36.58 20.49 -11.64
N HIS A 144 -35.54 20.65 -12.47
CA HIS A 144 -35.67 21.37 -13.74
C HIS A 144 -36.53 20.61 -14.77
N PHE A 145 -36.57 19.28 -14.74
CA PHE A 145 -37.48 18.50 -15.58
C PHE A 145 -38.93 18.60 -15.10
N SER A 146 -39.18 18.55 -13.79
CA SER A 146 -40.55 18.66 -13.24
C SER A 146 -41.15 20.06 -13.41
N SER A 147 -40.34 21.12 -13.55
CA SER A 147 -40.83 22.48 -13.76
C SER A 147 -41.15 22.82 -15.23
N ARG A 148 -40.92 21.88 -16.17
CA ARG A 148 -41.23 22.04 -17.61
C ARG A 148 -42.48 21.28 -18.06
N LEU A 149 -43.08 20.48 -17.18
CA LEU A 149 -44.35 19.77 -17.37
C LEU A 149 -45.46 20.56 -16.67
#